data_AF-A0A521VPJ9-F1
#
_entry.id   AF-A0A521VPJ9-F1
#
_cell.length_a   1.000
_cell.length_b   1.000
_cell.length_c   1.000
_cell.angle_alpha   90.00
_cell.angle_beta   90.00
_cell.angle_gamma   90.00
#
_symmetry.space_group_name_H-M   'P 1'
#
loop_
_entity.id
_entity.type
_entity.pdbx_description
1 polymer ?
#
loop_
_entity_poly.entity_id
_entity_poly.type
_entity_poly.pdbx_seq_one_letter_code
_entity_poly.pdbx_strand_id
1 'polypeptide(L)'
;MQEWFIHPVVQGAIMPFLAGLIASALLAPLRLGGLAAVAGFATAVYLVVGFEFSPMTTIRKVMLLGLIAPMIGVAADFAFKPTRYTAPLLALSCGAVSIWVFLALLQQRELAQAVLLGGGVAAYVAWLVGFMVTLRDDSIRAGAASLGLGLGTGVAAVLAASATLGLYAMALGSASGAFLLVQMLAGKRFFAGIAFTLTAGLLAGLLGAASYHLAQLPWHALPVMALLPLAARLPVPAKWPVAGQAVAVSGVTLALAAVSCFLVWQASRGSPG
;
A
#
# COMPACT_ATOMS: atom_id res chain seq x y z
N MET A 1 3.43 21.72 22.03
CA MET A 1 2.48 21.27 20.98
C MET A 1 3.18 20.94 19.65
N GLN A 2 4.12 21.75 19.15
CA GLN A 2 4.84 21.45 17.90
C GLN A 2 5.67 20.15 17.93
N GLU A 3 6.31 19.82 19.06
CA GLU A 3 7.07 18.56 19.21
C GLU A 3 6.22 17.30 18.99
N TRP A 4 4.93 17.37 19.30
CA TRP A 4 4.03 16.21 19.18
C TRP A 4 3.77 15.84 17.71
N PHE A 5 3.74 16.82 16.81
CA PHE A 5 3.55 16.60 15.37
C PHE A 5 4.77 16.03 14.66
N ILE A 6 5.95 16.12 15.28
CA ILE A 6 7.20 15.58 14.75
C ILE A 6 7.37 14.10 15.13
N HIS A 7 6.58 13.63 16.11
CA HIS A 7 6.70 12.25 16.59
C HIS A 7 6.34 11.23 15.48
N PRO A 8 7.20 10.24 15.19
CA PRO A 8 7.02 9.34 14.04
C PRO A 8 5.71 8.55 14.10
N VAL A 9 5.29 8.13 15.30
CA VAL A 9 3.99 7.45 15.49
C VAL A 9 2.82 8.35 15.10
N VAL A 10 2.92 9.66 15.34
CA VAL A 10 1.87 10.61 14.97
C VAL A 10 1.81 10.76 13.45
N GLN A 11 2.97 10.88 12.80
CA GLN A 11 3.08 11.10 11.35
C GLN A 11 2.76 9.85 10.51
N GLY A 12 3.17 8.67 10.97
CA GLY A 12 3.03 7.41 10.23
C GLY A 12 1.82 6.57 10.63
N ALA A 13 1.19 6.82 11.78
CA ALA A 13 0.06 6.01 12.25
C ALA A 13 -1.16 6.85 12.63
N ILE A 14 -1.06 7.71 13.65
CA ILE A 14 -2.24 8.36 14.27
C ILE A 14 -2.91 9.34 13.31
N MET A 15 -2.18 10.30 12.74
CA MET A 15 -2.76 11.30 11.84
C MET A 15 -3.29 10.68 10.54
N PRO A 16 -2.55 9.77 9.89
CA PRO A 16 -3.09 9.03 8.74
C PRO A 16 -4.33 8.19 9.06
N PHE A 17 -4.39 7.58 10.24
CA PHE A 17 -5.56 6.84 10.70
C PHE A 17 -6.77 7.75 10.87
N LEU A 18 -6.61 8.90 11.53
CA LEU A 18 -7.68 9.89 11.70
C LEU A 18 -8.16 10.43 10.36
N ALA A 19 -7.24 10.77 9.46
CA ALA A 19 -7.58 11.21 8.10
C ALA A 19 -8.36 10.14 7.33
N GLY A 20 -7.92 8.88 7.41
CA GLY A 20 -8.62 7.74 6.82
C GLY A 20 -10.01 7.52 7.43
N LEU A 21 -10.15 7.68 8.75
CA LEU A 21 -11.41 7.55 9.48
C LEU A 21 -12.42 8.62 9.03
N ILE A 22 -11.99 9.88 9.00
CA ILE A 22 -12.81 11.01 8.56
C ILE A 22 -13.20 10.84 7.09
N ALA A 23 -12.23 10.54 6.22
CA ALA A 23 -12.47 10.37 4.80
C ALA A 23 -13.44 9.20 4.54
N SER A 24 -13.23 8.04 5.16
CA SER A 24 -14.13 6.89 4.99
C SER A 24 -15.53 7.16 5.51
N ALA A 25 -15.68 7.79 6.69
CA ALA A 25 -16.99 8.10 7.26
C ALA A 25 -17.76 9.13 6.42
N LEU A 26 -17.11 10.20 5.97
CA LEU A 26 -17.75 11.27 5.19
C LEU A 26 -18.05 10.87 3.75
N LEU A 27 -17.18 10.05 3.13
CA LEU A 27 -17.28 9.69 1.72
C LEU A 27 -17.98 8.34 1.48
N ALA A 28 -18.26 7.56 2.53
CA ALA A 28 -19.02 6.32 2.43
C ALA A 28 -20.37 6.48 1.70
N PRO A 29 -21.19 7.52 1.97
CA PRO A 29 -22.47 7.72 1.27
C PRO A 29 -22.31 7.95 -0.25
N LEU A 30 -21.19 8.52 -0.67
CA LEU A 30 -20.89 8.84 -2.07
C LEU A 30 -20.24 7.69 -2.84
N ARG A 31 -20.12 6.50 -2.23
CA ARG A 31 -19.32 5.37 -2.76
C ARG A 31 -17.84 5.75 -2.98
N LEU A 32 -17.34 6.71 -2.21
CA LEU A 32 -15.97 7.21 -2.29
C LEU A 32 -15.16 6.90 -1.01
N GLY A 33 -15.69 6.03 -0.14
CA GLY A 33 -14.99 5.61 1.09
C GLY A 33 -13.60 5.01 0.83
N GLY A 34 -13.37 4.50 -0.39
CA GLY A 34 -12.07 4.05 -0.87
C GLY A 34 -10.97 5.12 -0.95
N LEU A 35 -11.31 6.41 -0.86
CA LEU A 35 -10.32 7.50 -0.79
C LEU A 35 -9.64 7.61 0.58
N ALA A 36 -10.05 6.81 1.57
CA ALA A 36 -9.40 6.77 2.88
C ALA A 36 -7.89 6.45 2.79
N ALA A 37 -7.49 5.54 1.90
CA ALA A 37 -6.09 5.17 1.71
C ALA A 37 -5.22 6.36 1.26
N VAL A 38 -5.70 7.13 0.26
CA VAL A 38 -4.98 8.34 -0.18
C VAL A 38 -5.01 9.42 0.89
N ALA A 39 -6.13 9.61 1.60
CA ALA A 39 -6.23 10.64 2.62
C ALA A 39 -5.15 10.45 3.70
N GLY A 40 -5.00 9.23 4.23
CA GLY A 40 -3.96 8.96 5.21
C GLY A 40 -2.54 9.04 4.65
N PHE A 41 -2.31 8.55 3.43
CA PHE A 41 -1.01 8.69 2.78
C PHE A 41 -0.64 10.17 2.55
N ALA A 42 -1.57 10.99 2.06
CA ALA A 42 -1.38 12.42 1.83
C ALA A 42 -1.07 13.16 3.15
N THR A 43 -1.74 12.78 4.25
CA THR A 43 -1.41 13.30 5.58
C THR A 43 0.02 12.99 5.98
N ALA A 44 0.51 11.77 5.76
CA ALA A 44 1.91 11.44 6.04
C ALA A 44 2.89 12.20 5.13
N VAL A 45 2.59 12.35 3.84
CA VAL A 45 3.41 13.16 2.92
C VAL A 45 3.53 14.59 3.41
N TYR A 46 2.40 15.20 3.78
CA TYR A 46 2.36 16.56 4.30
C TYR A 46 3.20 16.71 5.57
N LEU A 47 3.05 15.79 6.53
CA LEU A 47 3.73 15.88 7.82
C LEU A 47 5.23 15.57 7.77
N VAL A 48 5.67 14.66 6.89
CA VAL A 48 7.07 14.22 6.86
C VAL A 48 7.95 15.16 6.04
N VAL A 49 7.48 15.66 4.89
CA VAL A 49 8.34 16.48 3.99
C VAL A 49 7.62 17.68 3.37
N GLY A 50 6.32 17.86 3.59
CA GLY A 50 5.54 18.85 2.85
C GLY A 50 5.42 18.51 1.35
N PHE A 51 4.42 19.09 0.67
CA PHE A 51 4.14 18.86 -0.75
C PHE A 51 5.13 19.60 -1.67
N GLU A 52 6.42 19.36 -1.50
CA GLU A 52 7.48 19.89 -2.35
C GLU A 52 7.93 18.82 -3.35
N PHE A 53 7.84 19.07 -4.66
CA PHE A 53 8.17 18.06 -5.68
C PHE A 53 9.48 18.36 -6.44
N SER A 54 10.17 19.43 -6.07
CA SER A 54 11.46 19.82 -6.65
C SER A 54 12.58 19.64 -5.62
N PRO A 55 13.64 18.87 -5.91
CA PRO A 55 13.89 18.09 -7.13
C PRO A 55 13.09 16.77 -7.20
N MET A 56 12.86 16.27 -8.44
CA MET A 56 12.06 15.07 -8.71
C MET A 56 12.83 13.78 -8.41
N THR A 57 12.95 13.43 -7.13
CA THR A 57 13.59 12.18 -6.67
C THR A 57 12.66 10.97 -6.78
N THR A 58 13.22 9.76 -6.65
CA THR A 58 12.46 8.49 -6.65
C THR A 58 11.30 8.51 -5.65
N ILE A 59 11.56 8.96 -4.42
CA ILE A 59 10.52 9.03 -3.37
C ILE A 59 9.43 10.05 -3.76
N ARG A 60 9.79 11.21 -4.31
CA ARG A 60 8.81 12.20 -4.78
C ARG A 60 7.95 11.67 -5.93
N LYS A 61 8.52 10.87 -6.84
CA LYS A 61 7.73 10.17 -7.88
C LYS A 61 6.74 9.18 -7.28
N VAL A 62 7.12 8.43 -6.24
CA VAL A 62 6.19 7.55 -5.50
C VAL A 62 5.06 8.36 -4.86
N MET A 63 5.38 9.49 -4.22
CA MET A 63 4.35 10.38 -3.64
C MET A 63 3.38 10.88 -4.71
N LEU A 64 3.89 11.36 -5.83
CA LEU A 64 3.09 11.86 -6.94
C LEU A 64 2.13 10.79 -7.46
N LEU A 65 2.64 9.57 -7.71
CA LEU A 65 1.82 8.46 -8.17
C LEU A 65 0.78 8.02 -7.13
N GLY A 66 1.11 8.10 -5.84
CA GLY A 66 0.17 7.87 -4.74
C GLY A 66 -1.02 8.84 -4.73
N LEU A 67 -0.81 10.08 -5.16
CA LEU A 67 -1.85 11.11 -5.26
C LEU A 67 -2.65 11.03 -6.58
N ILE A 68 -2.02 10.59 -7.67
CA ILE A 68 -2.66 10.46 -8.98
C ILE A 68 -3.48 9.17 -9.10
N ALA A 69 -2.99 8.05 -8.53
CA ALA A 69 -3.66 6.74 -8.57
C ALA A 69 -5.15 6.77 -8.16
N PRO A 70 -5.56 7.40 -7.04
CA PRO A 70 -6.97 7.45 -6.66
C PRO A 70 -7.80 8.27 -7.65
N MET A 71 -7.24 9.31 -8.28
CA MET A 71 -7.96 10.08 -9.31
C MET A 71 -8.25 9.22 -10.53
N ILE A 72 -7.28 8.42 -10.97
CA ILE A 72 -7.46 7.44 -12.06
C ILE A 72 -8.46 6.37 -11.63
N GLY A 73 -8.39 5.88 -10.40
CA GLY A 73 -9.30 4.85 -9.91
C GLY A 73 -10.74 5.35 -9.76
N VAL A 74 -10.96 6.58 -9.30
CA VAL A 74 -12.28 7.23 -9.28
C VAL A 74 -12.79 7.39 -10.70
N ALA A 75 -11.97 7.91 -11.62
CA ALA A 75 -12.35 8.01 -13.03
C ALA A 75 -12.71 6.63 -13.60
N ALA A 76 -11.97 5.58 -13.25
CA ALA A 76 -12.27 4.21 -13.67
C ALA A 76 -13.58 3.67 -13.08
N ASP A 77 -13.86 3.94 -11.80
CA ASP A 77 -15.08 3.49 -11.12
C ASP A 77 -16.35 4.18 -11.67
N PHE A 78 -16.26 5.43 -12.12
CA PHE A 78 -17.41 6.18 -12.65
C PHE A 78 -17.54 6.18 -14.18
N ALA A 79 -16.43 6.24 -14.92
CA ALA A 79 -16.46 6.37 -16.39
C ALA A 79 -16.52 5.03 -17.12
N PHE A 80 -16.01 3.94 -16.52
CA PHE A 80 -15.90 2.65 -17.19
C PHE A 80 -16.57 1.54 -16.39
N LYS A 81 -17.40 0.72 -17.04
CA LYS A 81 -17.82 -0.54 -16.43
C LYS A 81 -16.60 -1.46 -16.33
N PRO A 82 -16.21 -1.92 -15.13
CA PRO A 82 -15.03 -2.75 -14.99
C PRO A 82 -15.18 -4.03 -15.80
N THR A 83 -14.24 -4.29 -16.71
CA THR A 83 -14.20 -5.48 -17.54
C THR A 83 -13.22 -6.50 -16.97
N ARG A 84 -13.20 -7.71 -17.54
CA ARG A 84 -12.18 -8.73 -17.21
C ARG A 84 -10.75 -8.26 -17.48
N TYR A 85 -10.57 -7.24 -18.32
CA TYR A 85 -9.26 -6.73 -18.71
C TYR A 85 -8.80 -5.54 -17.85
N THR A 86 -9.66 -4.96 -17.02
CA THR A 86 -9.29 -3.79 -16.20
C THR A 86 -8.13 -4.09 -15.26
N ALA A 87 -8.14 -5.23 -14.56
CA ALA A 87 -7.07 -5.62 -13.66
C ALA A 87 -5.72 -5.83 -14.37
N PRO A 88 -5.61 -6.64 -15.44
CA PRO A 88 -4.33 -6.82 -16.12
C PRO A 88 -3.83 -5.55 -16.82
N LEU A 89 -4.72 -4.71 -17.37
CA LEU A 89 -4.30 -3.45 -17.99
C LEU A 89 -3.73 -2.45 -16.97
N LEU A 90 -4.37 -2.31 -15.81
CA LEU A 90 -3.85 -1.48 -14.72
C LEU A 90 -2.55 -2.06 -14.16
N ALA A 91 -2.47 -3.38 -13.97
CA ALA A 91 -1.25 -4.05 -13.53
C ALA A 91 -0.06 -3.77 -14.46
N LEU A 92 -0.23 -3.97 -15.78
CA LEU A 92 0.83 -3.73 -16.76
C LEU A 92 1.23 -2.25 -16.82
N SER A 93 0.25 -1.34 -16.79
CA SER A 93 0.50 0.10 -16.79
C SER A 93 1.29 0.53 -15.55
N CYS A 94 0.89 0.07 -14.36
CA CYS A 94 1.59 0.35 -13.11
C CYS A 94 2.98 -0.30 -13.06
N GLY A 95 3.14 -1.50 -13.61
CA GLY A 95 4.44 -2.15 -13.79
C GLY A 95 5.37 -1.31 -14.66
N ALA A 96 4.90 -0.84 -15.82
CA ALA A 96 5.68 0.03 -16.70
C ALA A 96 6.03 1.38 -16.04
N VAL A 97 5.06 2.00 -15.36
CA VAL A 97 5.28 3.25 -14.62
C VAL A 97 6.31 3.08 -13.51
N SER A 98 6.37 1.91 -12.85
CA SER A 98 7.40 1.64 -11.83
C SER A 98 8.82 1.70 -12.39
N ILE A 99 9.04 1.29 -13.64
CA ILE A 99 10.34 1.41 -14.31
C ILE A 99 10.74 2.89 -14.43
N TRP A 100 9.81 3.77 -14.78
CA TRP A 100 10.06 5.22 -14.81
C TRP A 100 10.39 5.80 -13.44
N VAL A 101 9.76 5.29 -12.37
CA VAL A 101 10.06 5.69 -10.99
C VAL A 101 11.53 5.41 -10.65
N PHE A 102 12.00 4.20 -10.95
CA PHE A 102 13.35 3.74 -10.62
C PHE A 102 14.38 3.95 -11.73
N LEU A 103 14.02 4.63 -12.83
CA LEU A 103 14.87 4.78 -14.01
C LEU A 103 16.27 5.32 -13.68
N ALA A 104 16.35 6.33 -12.82
CA ALA A 104 17.63 6.91 -12.40
C ALA A 104 18.54 5.91 -11.68
N LEU A 105 17.97 4.97 -10.92
CA LEU A 105 18.74 3.89 -10.28
C LEU A 105 19.16 2.83 -11.30
N LEU A 106 18.29 2.50 -12.25
CA LEU A 106 18.56 1.50 -13.28
C LEU A 106 19.65 1.97 -14.26
N GLN A 107 19.69 3.26 -14.59
CA GLN A 107 20.73 3.86 -15.43
C GLN A 107 22.14 3.79 -14.83
N GLN A 108 22.26 3.59 -13.52
CA GLN A 108 23.54 3.45 -12.83
C GLN A 108 24.07 2.01 -12.83
N ARG A 109 23.34 1.06 -13.42
CA ARG A 109 23.68 -0.36 -13.43
C ARG A 109 24.02 -0.83 -14.84
N GLU A 110 24.78 -1.92 -14.92
CA GLU A 110 25.00 -2.64 -16.17
C GLU A 110 23.65 -3.11 -16.75
N LEU A 111 23.53 -3.13 -18.08
CA LEU A 111 22.26 -3.43 -18.78
C LEU A 111 21.61 -4.74 -18.30
N ALA A 112 22.37 -5.82 -18.16
CA ALA A 112 21.84 -7.11 -17.71
C ALA A 112 21.23 -7.01 -16.29
N GLN A 113 21.92 -6.32 -15.38
CA GLN A 113 21.44 -6.10 -14.02
C GLN A 113 20.25 -5.15 -13.98
N ALA A 114 20.27 -4.09 -14.81
CA ALA A 114 19.19 -3.13 -14.93
C ALA A 114 17.89 -3.81 -15.42
N VAL A 115 17.99 -4.71 -16.41
CA VAL A 115 16.84 -5.48 -16.91
C VAL A 115 16.31 -6.42 -15.85
N LEU A 116 17.18 -7.15 -15.14
CA LEU A 116 16.75 -8.09 -14.10
C LEU A 116 16.07 -7.38 -12.92
N LEU A 117 16.68 -6.30 -12.41
CA LEU A 117 16.15 -5.53 -11.29
C LEU A 117 14.88 -4.77 -11.69
N GLY A 118 14.90 -4.07 -12.83
CA GLY A 118 13.75 -3.33 -13.34
C GLY A 118 12.58 -4.25 -13.67
N GLY A 119 12.86 -5.41 -14.29
CA GLY A 119 11.86 -6.44 -14.56
C GLY A 119 11.25 -7.04 -13.29
N GLY A 120 12.08 -7.33 -12.29
CA GLY A 120 11.62 -7.84 -10.99
C GLY A 120 10.71 -6.85 -10.26
N VAL A 121 11.08 -5.56 -10.22
CA VAL A 121 10.25 -4.50 -9.63
C VAL A 121 8.94 -4.32 -10.41
N ALA A 122 9.01 -4.26 -11.74
CA ALA A 122 7.83 -4.13 -12.58
C ALA A 122 6.86 -5.29 -12.37
N ALA A 123 7.38 -6.52 -12.31
CA ALA A 123 6.59 -7.72 -12.03
C ALA A 123 5.96 -7.68 -10.63
N TYR A 124 6.72 -7.29 -9.60
CA TYR A 124 6.22 -7.16 -8.23
C TYR A 124 5.09 -6.12 -8.11
N VAL A 125 5.28 -4.94 -8.69
CA VAL A 125 4.27 -3.86 -8.68
C VAL A 125 3.04 -4.28 -9.49
N ALA A 126 3.23 -4.83 -10.69
CA ALA A 126 2.12 -5.32 -11.52
C ALA A 126 1.33 -6.42 -10.81
N TRP A 127 2.01 -7.34 -10.13
CA TRP A 127 1.39 -8.40 -9.35
C TRP A 127 0.51 -7.83 -8.24
N LEU A 128 1.04 -6.95 -7.40
CA LEU A 128 0.29 -6.36 -6.31
C LEU A 128 -0.92 -5.55 -6.79
N VAL A 129 -0.75 -4.72 -7.83
CA VAL A 129 -1.86 -3.96 -8.41
C VAL A 129 -2.90 -4.90 -9.01
N GLY A 130 -2.49 -5.88 -9.80
CA GLY A 130 -3.40 -6.82 -10.45
C GLY A 130 -4.25 -7.59 -9.45
N PHE A 131 -3.61 -8.16 -8.41
CA PHE A 131 -4.34 -8.90 -7.38
C PHE A 131 -5.15 -7.99 -6.46
N MET A 132 -4.68 -6.78 -6.12
CA MET A 132 -5.48 -5.84 -5.34
C MET A 132 -6.74 -5.40 -6.09
N VAL A 133 -6.64 -5.08 -7.39
CA VAL A 133 -7.80 -4.64 -8.18
C VAL A 133 -8.89 -5.71 -8.30
N THR A 134 -8.53 -7.00 -8.24
CA THR A 134 -9.55 -8.06 -8.18
C THR A 134 -10.35 -8.10 -6.87
N LEU A 135 -9.87 -7.45 -5.81
CA LEU A 135 -10.57 -7.34 -4.52
C LEU A 135 -11.50 -6.12 -4.47
N ARG A 136 -11.63 -5.33 -5.56
CA ARG A 136 -12.41 -4.08 -5.59
C ARG A 136 -13.86 -4.22 -5.15
N ASP A 137 -14.44 -5.39 -5.38
CA ASP A 137 -15.85 -5.69 -5.09
C ASP A 137 -16.07 -6.17 -3.64
N ASP A 138 -14.99 -6.54 -2.92
CA ASP A 138 -15.03 -6.95 -1.51
C ASP A 138 -14.17 -6.02 -0.66
N SER A 139 -14.82 -5.00 -0.10
CA SER A 139 -14.17 -3.95 0.68
C SER A 139 -13.47 -4.43 1.94
N ILE A 140 -13.96 -5.52 2.56
CA ILE A 140 -13.33 -6.09 3.75
C ILE A 140 -11.99 -6.71 3.34
N ARG A 141 -11.99 -7.49 2.26
CA ARG A 141 -10.76 -8.14 1.76
C ARG A 141 -9.76 -7.12 1.24
N ALA A 142 -10.22 -6.11 0.47
CA ALA A 142 -9.38 -5.03 0.00
C ALA A 142 -8.75 -4.27 1.18
N GLY A 143 -9.56 -3.89 2.17
CA GLY A 143 -9.08 -3.20 3.38
C GLY A 143 -8.07 -4.03 4.17
N ALA A 144 -8.34 -5.32 4.38
CA ALA A 144 -7.46 -6.22 5.12
C ALA A 144 -6.14 -6.52 4.40
N ALA A 145 -6.19 -6.69 3.07
CA ALA A 145 -4.99 -6.83 2.25
C ALA A 145 -4.12 -5.57 2.32
N SER A 146 -4.74 -4.40 2.18
CA SER A 146 -4.06 -3.10 2.24
C SER A 146 -3.49 -2.80 3.63
N LEU A 147 -4.22 -3.13 4.70
CA LEU A 147 -3.75 -3.01 6.08
C LEU A 147 -2.48 -3.83 6.29
N GLY A 148 -2.50 -5.11 5.90
CA GLY A 148 -1.34 -6.00 6.00
C GLY A 148 -0.18 -5.53 5.11
N LEU A 149 -0.46 -5.08 3.88
CA LEU A 149 0.57 -4.60 2.96
C LEU A 149 1.23 -3.32 3.48
N GLY A 150 0.45 -2.35 3.95
CA GLY A 150 0.95 -1.09 4.48
C GLY A 150 1.78 -1.30 5.75
N LEU A 151 1.23 -2.00 6.75
CA LEU A 151 1.96 -2.26 8.00
C LEU A 151 3.15 -3.18 7.78
N GLY A 152 3.01 -4.24 6.99
CA GLY A 152 4.10 -5.16 6.65
C GLY A 152 5.24 -4.47 5.92
N THR A 153 4.93 -3.72 4.87
CA THR A 153 5.93 -2.92 4.13
C THR A 153 6.57 -1.88 5.03
N GLY A 154 5.77 -1.21 5.88
CA GLY A 154 6.26 -0.16 6.75
C GLY A 154 7.20 -0.64 7.85
N VAL A 155 6.81 -1.66 8.60
CA VAL A 155 7.66 -2.25 9.64
C VAL A 155 8.91 -2.87 9.02
N ALA A 156 8.77 -3.59 7.90
CA ALA A 156 9.91 -4.15 7.19
C ALA A 156 10.88 -3.07 6.69
N ALA A 157 10.39 -1.93 6.17
CA ALA A 157 11.23 -0.82 5.75
C ALA A 157 12.00 -0.18 6.93
N VAL A 158 11.36 -0.04 8.09
CA VAL A 158 12.05 0.43 9.32
C VAL A 158 13.14 -0.55 9.73
N LEU A 159 12.84 -1.86 9.74
CA LEU A 159 13.83 -2.90 10.05
C LEU A 159 14.98 -2.96 9.05
N ALA A 160 14.72 -2.54 7.82
CA ALA A 160 15.70 -2.42 6.75
C ALA A 160 16.40 -1.04 6.72
N ALA A 161 16.34 -0.27 7.82
CA ALA A 161 17.04 1.02 7.97
C ALA A 161 16.47 2.21 7.15
N SER A 162 15.17 2.20 6.81
CA SER A 162 14.48 3.39 6.30
C SER A 162 13.23 3.77 7.09
N ALA A 163 13.40 4.73 7.99
CA ALA A 163 12.29 5.30 8.76
C ALA A 163 11.26 6.00 7.85
N THR A 164 11.70 6.78 6.86
CA THR A 164 10.80 7.57 6.00
C THR A 164 9.89 6.71 5.13
N LEU A 165 10.44 5.70 4.45
CA LEU A 165 9.64 4.71 3.71
C LEU A 165 8.72 3.93 4.64
N GLY A 166 9.22 3.63 5.85
CA GLY A 166 8.45 3.05 6.94
C GLY A 166 7.20 3.86 7.28
N LEU A 167 7.35 5.16 7.50
CA LEU A 167 6.24 6.07 7.83
C LEU A 167 5.18 6.12 6.73
N TYR A 168 5.58 6.20 5.47
CA TYR A 168 4.63 6.23 4.35
C TYR A 168 3.83 4.94 4.18
N ALA A 169 4.49 3.78 4.33
CA ALA A 169 3.81 2.50 4.24
C ALA A 169 2.92 2.24 5.46
N MET A 170 3.39 2.57 6.67
CA MET A 170 2.56 2.52 7.88
C MET A 170 1.33 3.41 7.77
N ALA A 171 1.45 4.59 7.13
CA ALA A 171 0.33 5.50 6.92
C ALA A 171 -0.75 4.90 6.02
N LEU A 172 -0.33 4.19 4.95
CA LEU A 172 -1.26 3.42 4.12
C LEU A 172 -1.95 2.32 4.93
N GLY A 173 -1.19 1.60 5.75
CA GLY A 173 -1.69 0.52 6.61
C GLY A 173 -2.71 1.04 7.63
N SER A 174 -2.37 2.10 8.36
CA SER A 174 -3.25 2.69 9.37
C SER A 174 -4.51 3.30 8.76
N ALA A 175 -4.40 3.97 7.61
CA ALA A 175 -5.56 4.49 6.87
C ALA A 175 -6.50 3.36 6.41
N SER A 176 -5.94 2.22 6.00
CA SER A 176 -6.70 1.02 5.65
C SER A 176 -7.36 0.38 6.87
N GLY A 177 -6.68 0.40 8.01
CA GLY A 177 -7.25 0.01 9.30
C GLY A 177 -8.44 0.88 9.71
N ALA A 178 -8.34 2.20 9.49
CA ALA A 178 -9.46 3.12 9.72
C ALA A 178 -10.64 2.82 8.80
N PHE A 179 -10.38 2.60 7.50
CA PHE A 179 -11.40 2.20 6.53
C PHE A 179 -12.13 0.89 6.92
N LEU A 180 -11.41 -0.08 7.48
CA LEU A 180 -12.02 -1.28 8.05
C LEU A 180 -12.83 -0.95 9.31
N LEU A 181 -12.29 -0.16 10.22
CA LEU A 181 -12.95 0.18 11.48
C LEU A 181 -14.31 0.83 11.25
N VAL A 182 -14.44 1.78 10.31
CA VAL A 182 -15.74 2.39 10.02
C VAL A 182 -16.76 1.36 9.54
N GLN A 183 -16.34 0.38 8.72
CA GLN A 183 -17.23 -0.70 8.27
C GLN A 183 -17.62 -1.65 9.41
N MET A 184 -16.68 -1.94 10.31
CA MET A 184 -16.94 -2.75 11.51
C MET A 184 -17.96 -2.07 12.42
N LEU A 185 -17.80 -0.77 12.67
CA LEU A 185 -18.70 0.03 13.51
C LEU A 185 -20.08 0.23 12.87
N ALA A 186 -20.12 0.46 11.56
CA ALA A 186 -21.38 0.63 10.82
C ALA A 186 -22.13 -0.71 10.59
N GLY A 187 -21.46 -1.85 10.77
CA GLY A 187 -22.01 -3.18 10.48
C GLY A 187 -22.33 -3.41 8.99
N LYS A 188 -21.84 -2.53 8.10
CA LYS A 188 -22.16 -2.51 6.67
C LYS A 188 -20.88 -2.43 5.85
N ARG A 189 -20.88 -3.08 4.68
CA ARG A 189 -19.78 -3.01 3.72
C ARG A 189 -19.93 -1.74 2.87
N PHE A 190 -18.85 -0.98 2.73
CA PHE A 190 -18.80 0.17 1.83
C PHE A 190 -18.16 -0.19 0.50
N PHE A 191 -18.29 0.67 -0.49
CA PHE A 191 -17.60 0.49 -1.76
C PHE A 191 -16.11 0.85 -1.62
N ALA A 192 -15.22 -0.11 -1.88
CA ALA A 192 -13.78 0.14 -1.97
C ALA A 192 -13.39 0.63 -3.37
N GLY A 193 -13.84 -0.10 -4.41
CA GLY A 193 -13.63 0.29 -5.81
C GLY A 193 -12.19 0.14 -6.30
N ILE A 194 -11.99 0.54 -7.54
CA ILE A 194 -10.66 0.66 -8.16
C ILE A 194 -9.88 1.79 -7.48
N ALA A 195 -10.54 2.87 -7.06
CA ALA A 195 -9.91 3.98 -6.33
C ALA A 195 -9.07 3.50 -5.14
N PHE A 196 -9.65 2.70 -4.24
CA PHE A 196 -8.93 2.15 -3.09
C PHE A 196 -7.87 1.14 -3.51
N THR A 197 -8.26 0.14 -4.31
CA THR A 197 -7.42 -1.02 -4.60
C THR A 197 -6.21 -0.69 -5.47
N LEU A 198 -6.36 0.21 -6.44
CA LEU A 198 -5.26 0.73 -7.25
C LEU A 198 -4.27 1.51 -6.40
N THR A 199 -4.78 2.43 -5.56
CA THR A 199 -3.96 3.26 -4.68
C THR A 199 -3.16 2.39 -3.70
N ALA A 200 -3.84 1.45 -3.03
CA ALA A 200 -3.22 0.54 -2.08
C ALA A 200 -2.19 -0.37 -2.74
N GLY A 201 -2.54 -1.02 -3.85
CA GLY A 201 -1.64 -1.92 -4.56
C GLY A 201 -0.41 -1.20 -5.13
N LEU A 202 -0.60 -0.03 -5.73
CA LEU A 202 0.49 0.76 -6.30
C LEU A 202 1.42 1.29 -5.21
N LEU A 203 0.88 1.90 -4.16
CA LEU A 203 1.70 2.45 -3.07
C LEU A 203 2.46 1.34 -2.34
N ALA A 204 1.81 0.24 -1.98
CA ALA A 204 2.49 -0.89 -1.35
C ALA A 204 3.59 -1.47 -2.25
N GLY A 205 3.32 -1.62 -3.55
CA GLY A 205 4.30 -2.12 -4.51
C GLY A 205 5.49 -1.19 -4.67
N LEU A 206 5.25 0.11 -4.86
CA LEU A 206 6.31 1.10 -5.03
C LEU A 206 7.11 1.30 -3.75
N LEU A 207 6.48 1.33 -2.57
CA LEU A 207 7.16 1.47 -1.28
C LEU A 207 7.97 0.20 -0.94
N GLY A 208 7.45 -0.99 -1.24
CA GLY A 208 8.20 -2.24 -1.11
C GLY A 208 9.42 -2.28 -2.03
N ALA A 209 9.24 -1.93 -3.30
CA ALA A 209 10.35 -1.83 -4.26
C ALA A 209 11.37 -0.74 -3.89
N ALA A 210 10.90 0.40 -3.38
CA ALA A 210 11.77 1.46 -2.88
C ALA A 210 12.55 0.99 -1.66
N SER A 211 11.94 0.23 -0.75
CA SER A 211 12.62 -0.34 0.41
C SER A 211 13.69 -1.35 0.00
N TYR A 212 13.41 -2.18 -1.01
CA TYR A 212 14.40 -3.08 -1.60
C TYR A 212 15.62 -2.34 -2.15
N HIS A 213 15.40 -1.26 -2.92
CA HIS A 213 16.49 -0.55 -3.57
C HIS A 213 17.22 0.47 -2.68
N LEU A 214 16.50 1.15 -1.79
CA LEU A 214 17.00 2.29 -1.02
C LEU A 214 17.26 1.96 0.45
N ALA A 215 16.65 0.90 0.96
CA ALA A 215 16.69 0.52 2.36
C ALA A 215 17.15 -0.92 2.54
N GLN A 216 18.01 -1.46 1.67
CA GLN A 216 18.62 -2.79 1.84
C GLN A 216 17.66 -3.94 2.22
N LEU A 217 16.37 -3.84 1.89
CA LEU A 217 15.39 -4.84 2.30
C LEU A 217 15.71 -6.14 1.56
N PRO A 218 15.79 -7.29 2.23
CA PRO A 218 16.15 -8.53 1.56
C PRO A 218 15.11 -8.92 0.51
N TRP A 219 15.58 -9.32 -0.66
CA TRP A 219 14.71 -9.62 -1.81
C TRP A 219 13.64 -10.68 -1.50
N HIS A 220 13.96 -11.66 -0.64
CA HIS A 220 13.06 -12.76 -0.30
C HIS A 220 11.85 -12.34 0.55
N ALA A 221 11.85 -11.12 1.12
CA ALA A 221 10.69 -10.56 1.81
C ALA A 221 9.61 -10.10 0.83
N LEU A 222 9.98 -9.63 -0.38
CA LEU A 222 9.02 -9.12 -1.37
C LEU A 222 8.02 -10.20 -1.84
N PRO A 223 8.43 -11.44 -2.19
CA PRO A 223 7.48 -12.51 -2.52
C PRO A 223 6.47 -12.78 -1.41
N VAL A 224 6.89 -12.75 -0.14
CA VAL A 224 5.96 -12.93 1.00
C VAL A 224 4.95 -11.79 1.04
N MET A 225 5.38 -10.55 0.82
CA MET A 225 4.48 -9.41 0.71
C MET A 225 3.50 -9.53 -0.48
N ALA A 226 3.99 -10.04 -1.61
CA ALA A 226 3.20 -10.26 -2.82
C ALA A 226 2.04 -11.27 -2.62
N LEU A 227 2.14 -12.14 -1.61
CA LEU A 227 1.10 -13.11 -1.27
C LEU A 227 -0.05 -12.52 -0.44
N LEU A 228 0.06 -11.29 0.09
CA LEU A 228 -0.99 -10.72 0.95
C LEU A 228 -2.35 -10.56 0.26
N PRO A 229 -2.45 -10.03 -0.97
CA PRO A 229 -3.73 -9.99 -1.68
C PRO A 229 -4.34 -11.38 -1.91
N LEU A 230 -3.51 -12.41 -2.04
CA LEU A 230 -3.96 -13.80 -2.17
C LEU A 230 -4.45 -14.36 -0.83
N ALA A 231 -3.72 -14.11 0.26
CA ALA A 231 -4.13 -14.49 1.61
C ALA A 231 -5.49 -13.85 1.98
N ALA A 232 -5.73 -12.62 1.54
CA ALA A 232 -7.01 -11.94 1.73
C ALA A 232 -8.18 -12.58 0.96
N ARG A 233 -7.95 -13.53 0.04
CA ARG A 233 -8.99 -14.29 -0.67
C ARG A 233 -9.43 -15.55 0.04
N LEU A 234 -8.82 -15.91 1.18
CA LEU A 234 -9.22 -17.10 1.93
C LEU A 234 -10.72 -17.04 2.26
N PRO A 235 -11.47 -18.14 2.03
CA PRO A 235 -12.90 -18.15 2.27
C PRO A 235 -13.18 -17.93 3.77
N VAL A 236 -14.04 -16.96 4.07
CA VAL A 236 -14.54 -16.70 5.42
C VAL A 236 -16.05 -16.92 5.40
N PRO A 237 -16.66 -17.51 6.45
CA PRO A 237 -18.09 -17.79 6.44
C PRO A 237 -18.92 -16.53 6.17
N ALA A 238 -19.74 -16.58 5.12
CA ALA A 238 -20.56 -15.43 4.69
C ALA A 238 -21.58 -14.98 5.75
N LYS A 239 -21.94 -15.88 6.67
CA LYS A 239 -22.88 -15.64 7.78
C LYS A 239 -22.27 -14.81 8.92
N TRP A 240 -20.96 -14.64 8.96
CA TRP A 240 -20.31 -13.87 10.02
C TRP A 240 -20.63 -12.37 9.90
N PRO A 241 -20.72 -11.64 11.02
CA PRO A 241 -20.84 -10.18 10.99
C PRO A 241 -19.61 -9.56 10.31
N VAL A 242 -19.79 -8.36 9.74
CA VAL A 242 -18.72 -7.59 9.08
C VAL A 242 -17.46 -7.48 9.94
N ALA A 243 -17.63 -7.23 11.24
CA ALA A 243 -16.53 -7.19 12.20
C ALA A 243 -15.75 -8.51 12.30
N GLY A 244 -16.45 -9.65 12.39
CA GLY A 244 -15.82 -10.96 12.45
C GLY A 244 -15.04 -11.28 11.17
N GLN A 245 -15.59 -10.93 10.01
CA GLN A 245 -14.89 -11.11 8.74
C GLN A 245 -13.67 -10.22 8.62
N ALA A 246 -13.79 -8.94 9.00
CA ALA A 246 -12.68 -7.99 8.97
C ALA A 246 -11.53 -8.43 9.87
N VAL A 247 -11.83 -8.86 11.11
CA VAL A 247 -10.82 -9.37 12.05
C VAL A 247 -10.16 -10.64 11.51
N ALA A 248 -10.94 -11.59 10.99
CA ALA A 248 -10.38 -12.84 10.49
C ALA A 248 -9.46 -12.65 9.28
N VAL A 249 -9.91 -11.90 8.26
CA VAL A 249 -9.09 -11.64 7.07
C VAL A 249 -7.87 -10.80 7.43
N SER A 250 -8.03 -9.79 8.29
CA SER A 250 -6.90 -8.96 8.76
C SER A 250 -5.90 -9.77 9.57
N GLY A 251 -6.37 -10.71 10.40
CA GLY A 251 -5.50 -11.60 11.17
C GLY A 251 -4.60 -12.44 10.26
N VAL A 252 -5.15 -13.00 9.18
CA VAL A 252 -4.37 -13.75 8.20
C VAL A 252 -3.36 -12.85 7.47
N THR A 253 -3.80 -11.69 6.96
CA THR A 253 -2.90 -10.80 6.20
C THR A 253 -1.80 -10.21 7.08
N LEU A 254 -2.10 -9.91 8.35
CA LEU A 254 -1.12 -9.47 9.35
C LEU A 254 -0.17 -10.57 9.79
N ALA A 255 -0.63 -11.81 9.93
CA ALA A 255 0.25 -12.94 10.21
C ALA A 255 1.28 -13.12 9.08
N LEU A 256 0.84 -13.04 7.83
CA LEU A 256 1.74 -13.11 6.67
C LEU A 256 2.68 -11.90 6.58
N ALA A 257 2.18 -10.70 6.89
CA ALA A 257 3.02 -9.50 7.03
C ALA A 257 4.11 -9.70 8.10
N ALA A 258 3.75 -10.28 9.25
CA ALA A 258 4.68 -10.57 10.34
C ALA A 258 5.76 -11.56 9.93
N VAL A 259 5.44 -12.58 9.12
CA VAL A 259 6.44 -13.48 8.52
C VAL A 259 7.43 -12.68 7.68
N SER A 260 6.96 -11.75 6.84
CA SER A 260 7.86 -10.89 6.06
C SER A 260 8.76 -10.04 6.95
N CYS A 261 8.22 -9.42 8.00
CA CYS A 261 9.01 -8.62 8.95
C CYS A 261 10.05 -9.48 9.69
N PHE A 262 9.68 -10.70 10.06
CA PHE A 262 10.58 -11.65 10.72
C PHE A 262 11.76 -12.03 9.82
N LEU A 263 11.52 -12.26 8.52
CA LEU A 263 12.59 -12.53 7.56
C LEU A 263 13.57 -11.35 7.44
N VAL A 264 13.05 -10.11 7.39
CA VAL A 264 13.90 -8.91 7.38
C VAL A 264 14.72 -8.79 8.66
N TRP A 265 14.11 -9.05 9.82
CA TRP A 265 14.79 -9.04 11.11
C TRP A 265 15.87 -10.12 11.24
N GLN A 266 15.65 -11.32 10.68
CA GLN A 266 16.70 -12.34 10.64
C GLN A 266 17.86 -11.92 9.74
N ALA A 267 17.56 -11.35 8.56
CA ALA A 267 18.57 -10.88 7.62
C ALA A 267 19.42 -9.74 8.24
N SER A 268 18.81 -8.83 9.00
CA SER A 268 19.55 -7.74 9.65
C SER A 268 20.47 -8.19 10.79
N ARG A 269 20.21 -9.36 11.41
CA ARG A 269 21.11 -9.98 12.40
C ARG A 269 22.31 -10.70 11.80
N GLY A 270 22.19 -11.17 10.55
CA GLY A 270 23.22 -11.95 9.87
C GLY A 270 24.31 -11.12 9.21
N SER A 271 24.17 -9.79 9.15
CA SER A 271 25.19 -8.91 8.58
C SER A 271 26.21 -8.55 9.66
N PRO A 272 27.49 -8.97 9.55
CA PRO A 272 28.54 -8.40 10.40
C PRO A 272 28.62 -6.89 10.11
N GLY A 273 28.47 -6.09 11.17
CA GLY A 273 28.69 -4.65 11.13
C GLY A 273 30.16 -4.29 11.02
#